data_AF-A0A937UNE7-F1
#
_entry.id   AF-A0A937UNE7-F1
#
_cell.length_a   1.000
_cell.length_b   1.000
_cell.length_c   1.000
_cell.angle_alpha   90.00
_cell.angle_beta   90.00
_cell.angle_gamma   90.00
#
_symmetry.space_group_name_H-M   'P 1'
#
loop_
_entity.id
_entity.type
_entity.pdbx_description
1 polymer ?
#
loop_
_entity_poly.entity_id
_entity_poly.type
_entity_poly.pdbx_seq_one_letter_code
_entity_poly.pdbx_strand_id
1 'polypeptide(L)'
;MIFRKGDLTLASASPRRRALLEEMGYTFDVVTPEVEEDVAAELPPAEQAVLLARRKAEAVASRLEAEEGIVLGADTLVACDGRVMGKAADEAEAREFLRLLTSHRHAVITGLCAVDLGTGQVHTLHDTTWVEMRPLADDELDAYIASTGWRDKAGAYALQEGGDPYVERLDGSFTNVVGLPTERVGELVPHSFREYLGKLHRGTVARHRELILTVDDLDRSDALVSRFSRPEAPLEVEIGPGKDDFVIHAARRAPETNFVAIERIRERVDKLCGKIKRAGVANVRVYFGDARDALHRMLHPGQVEAVTIHFPDPWPKRRHAKHRLVQPETARRVVECLKPGGRLNVVTDVRPYAEQILEAFEALPDVVNRNGAGQWLTELPGYHVSVFERKRRAAGCTIHFMRFAKKAEPAAKPGEPT
;
A
#
# COMPACT_ATOMS: atom_id res chain seq x y z
N MET A 1 6.03 6.25 -12.85
CA MET A 1 7.05 7.15 -12.29
C MET A 1 7.77 6.37 -11.19
N ILE A 2 9.11 6.36 -11.14
CA ILE A 2 9.85 5.72 -10.03
C ILE A 2 10.27 6.84 -9.10
N PHE A 3 9.65 6.91 -7.92
CA PHE A 3 9.82 8.05 -7.03
C PHE A 3 11.04 7.91 -6.09
N ARG A 4 11.96 8.89 -6.12
CA ARG A 4 13.19 9.06 -5.31
C ARG A 4 12.91 9.96 -4.09
N LYS A 5 13.85 10.03 -3.14
CA LYS A 5 14.00 11.23 -2.29
C LYS A 5 14.26 12.40 -3.25
N GLY A 6 13.37 13.39 -3.28
CA GLY A 6 13.27 14.41 -4.33
C GLY A 6 11.96 14.38 -5.13
N ASP A 7 11.28 13.23 -5.17
CA ASP A 7 10.07 13.09 -5.99
C ASP A 7 8.79 13.19 -5.15
N LEU A 8 8.91 13.28 -3.82
CA LEU A 8 7.91 13.86 -2.93
C LEU A 8 8.55 15.05 -2.24
N THR A 9 7.92 16.21 -2.34
CA THR A 9 8.31 17.43 -1.63
C THR A 9 7.19 17.86 -0.70
N LEU A 10 7.47 17.98 0.59
CA LEU A 10 6.58 18.59 1.56
C LEU A 10 6.77 20.11 1.52
N ALA A 11 5.75 20.82 1.03
CA ALA A 11 5.68 22.27 1.00
C ALA A 11 5.26 22.83 2.37
N SER A 12 6.09 22.65 3.40
CA SER A 12 5.78 23.10 4.75
C SER A 12 7.02 23.33 5.63
N ALA A 13 6.97 24.38 6.45
CA ALA A 13 7.91 24.58 7.55
C ALA A 13 7.52 23.84 8.85
N SER A 14 6.35 23.20 8.91
CA SER A 14 5.85 22.59 10.14
C SER A 14 6.63 21.32 10.52
N PRO A 15 7.29 21.27 11.69
CA PRO A 15 7.99 20.06 12.14
C PRO A 15 7.02 18.91 12.42
N ARG A 16 5.79 19.21 12.83
CA ARG A 16 4.75 18.20 13.10
C ARG A 16 4.32 17.45 11.83
N ARG A 17 4.14 18.17 10.72
CA ARG A 17 3.77 17.56 9.44
C ARG A 17 4.88 16.69 8.88
N ARG A 18 6.14 17.13 9.07
CA ARG A 18 7.32 16.32 8.72
C ARG A 18 7.32 15.00 9.51
N ALA A 19 7.20 15.07 10.84
CA ALA A 19 7.22 13.89 11.70
C ALA A 19 6.12 12.87 11.31
N LEU A 20 4.88 13.34 11.15
CA LEU A 20 3.76 12.48 10.71
C LEU A 20 4.02 11.81 9.36
N LEU A 21 4.57 12.55 8.39
CA LEU A 21 4.85 12.00 7.07
C LEU A 21 6.03 11.00 7.09
N GLU A 22 7.01 11.20 7.97
CA GLU A 22 8.11 10.25 8.23
C GLU A 22 7.58 8.96 8.89
N GLU A 23 6.71 9.07 9.89
CA GLU A 23 6.05 7.92 10.56
C GLU A 23 5.21 7.08 9.59
N MET A 24 4.61 7.72 8.58
CA MET A 24 3.91 7.03 7.50
C MET A 24 4.81 6.21 6.57
N GLY A 25 6.14 6.34 6.71
CA GLY A 25 7.15 5.61 5.93
C GLY A 25 7.55 6.28 4.62
N TYR A 26 7.25 7.57 4.44
CA TYR A 26 7.60 8.31 3.24
C TYR A 26 9.04 8.87 3.31
N THR A 27 9.70 8.94 2.14
CA THR A 27 10.95 9.70 1.97
C THR A 27 10.69 10.90 1.09
N PHE A 28 10.99 12.11 1.59
CA PHE A 28 10.67 13.36 0.92
C PHE A 28 11.71 14.43 1.21
N ASP A 29 11.71 15.48 0.37
CA ASP A 29 12.40 16.73 0.66
C ASP A 29 11.42 17.74 1.25
N VAL A 30 11.94 18.73 1.96
CA VAL A 30 11.12 19.77 2.60
C VAL A 30 11.52 21.12 2.07
N VAL A 31 10.55 21.84 1.54
CA VAL A 31 10.72 23.20 1.05
C VAL A 31 9.69 24.09 1.73
N THR A 32 10.15 25.17 2.33
CA THR A 32 9.27 26.15 2.95
C THR A 32 8.62 27.00 1.85
N PRO A 33 7.28 27.04 1.74
CA PRO A 33 6.60 27.90 0.79
C PRO A 33 6.66 29.36 1.26
N GLU A 34 6.83 30.29 0.32
CA GLU A 34 6.63 31.72 0.56
C GLU A 34 5.34 32.13 -0.17
N VAL A 35 4.25 32.29 0.59
CA VAL A 35 2.93 32.61 0.05
C VAL A 35 2.20 33.59 0.95
N GLU A 36 1.34 34.41 0.36
CA GLU A 36 0.38 35.23 1.11
C GLU A 36 -0.72 34.33 1.71
N GLU A 37 -0.87 34.41 3.02
CA GLU A 37 -1.88 33.64 3.78
C GLU A 37 -3.23 34.38 3.89
N ASP A 38 -3.37 35.56 3.29
CA ASP A 38 -4.63 36.29 3.29
C ASP A 38 -5.66 35.62 2.37
N VAL A 39 -6.82 35.29 2.96
CA VAL A 39 -7.95 34.68 2.27
C VAL A 39 -9.20 35.50 2.56
N ALA A 40 -10.09 35.63 1.57
CA ALA A 40 -11.36 36.31 1.73
C ALA A 40 -12.17 35.63 2.87
N ALA A 41 -12.55 36.42 3.88
CA ALA A 41 -13.25 35.92 5.06
C ALA A 41 -14.63 35.30 4.75
N GLU A 42 -15.18 35.58 3.57
CA GLU A 42 -16.47 35.09 3.08
C GLU A 42 -16.43 33.63 2.61
N LEU A 43 -15.23 33.08 2.35
CA LEU A 43 -15.10 31.67 1.96
C LEU A 43 -15.37 30.75 3.15
N PRO A 44 -16.04 29.60 2.96
CA PRO A 44 -16.16 28.59 4.01
C PRO A 44 -14.79 28.16 4.55
N PRO A 45 -14.61 27.93 5.86
CA PRO A 45 -13.31 27.58 6.44
C PRO A 45 -12.60 26.39 5.78
N ALA A 46 -13.34 25.37 5.32
CA ALA A 46 -12.78 24.26 4.57
C ALA A 46 -12.20 24.67 3.22
N GLU A 47 -12.87 25.57 2.49
CA GLU A 47 -12.38 26.12 1.23
C GLU A 47 -11.16 27.02 1.46
N GLN A 48 -11.14 27.78 2.56
CA GLN A 48 -9.97 28.57 2.95
C GLN A 48 -8.74 27.67 3.19
N ALA A 49 -8.90 26.59 3.97
CA ALA A 49 -7.81 25.65 4.26
C ALA A 49 -7.29 24.98 2.98
N VAL A 50 -8.19 24.57 2.09
CA VAL A 50 -7.82 23.98 0.78
C VAL A 50 -7.08 24.99 -0.09
N LEU A 51 -7.57 26.23 -0.16
CA LEU A 51 -6.93 27.29 -0.96
C LEU A 51 -5.51 27.59 -0.46
N LEU A 52 -5.31 27.68 0.85
CA LEU A 52 -3.99 27.90 1.44
C LEU A 52 -3.05 26.71 1.20
N ALA A 53 -3.53 25.48 1.40
CA ALA A 53 -2.76 24.29 1.09
C ALA A 53 -2.33 24.26 -0.39
N ARG A 54 -3.23 24.66 -1.29
CA ARG A 54 -2.99 24.77 -2.72
C ARG A 54 -1.94 25.80 -3.06
N ARG A 55 -2.08 27.03 -2.55
CA ARG A 55 -1.07 28.10 -2.74
C ARG A 55 0.31 27.63 -2.30
N LYS A 56 0.41 26.98 -1.13
CA LYS A 56 1.68 26.43 -0.61
C LYS A 56 2.30 25.40 -1.56
N ALA A 57 1.52 24.45 -2.04
CA ALA A 57 2.00 23.43 -2.96
C ALA A 57 2.43 24.02 -4.32
N GLU A 58 1.61 24.89 -4.92
CA GLU A 58 1.89 25.53 -6.22
C GLU A 58 3.10 26.46 -6.17
N ALA A 59 3.27 27.21 -5.07
CA ALA A 59 4.42 28.09 -4.88
C ALA A 59 5.74 27.32 -4.82
N VAL A 60 5.76 26.14 -4.20
CA VAL A 60 6.94 25.26 -4.22
C VAL A 60 7.10 24.61 -5.60
N ALA A 61 6.02 24.07 -6.18
CA ALA A 61 6.05 23.42 -7.49
C ALA A 61 6.63 24.33 -8.59
N SER A 62 6.28 25.61 -8.62
CA SER A 62 6.78 26.57 -9.61
C SER A 62 8.28 26.90 -9.50
N ARG A 63 8.93 26.54 -8.38
CA ARG A 63 10.35 26.79 -8.12
C ARG A 63 11.23 25.56 -8.29
N LEU A 64 10.63 24.38 -8.40
CA LEU A 64 11.37 23.12 -8.56
C LEU A 64 11.75 22.94 -10.03
N GLU A 65 13.02 22.58 -10.28
CA GLU A 65 13.51 22.21 -11.61
C GLU A 65 13.17 20.75 -11.99
N ALA A 66 12.47 20.02 -11.11
CA ALA A 66 12.15 18.62 -11.32
C ALA A 66 11.00 18.46 -12.34
N GLU A 67 11.23 17.68 -13.40
CA GLU A 67 10.22 17.36 -14.43
C GLU A 67 9.19 16.31 -13.97
N GLU A 68 9.47 15.62 -12.84
CA GLU A 68 8.66 14.53 -12.31
C GLU A 68 8.64 14.62 -10.76
N GLY A 69 7.47 14.48 -10.12
CA GLY A 69 7.33 14.38 -8.65
C GLY A 69 5.96 14.84 -8.16
N ILE A 70 5.72 14.72 -6.85
CA ILE A 70 4.55 15.25 -6.15
C ILE A 70 5.00 16.32 -5.15
N VAL A 71 4.33 17.47 -5.16
CA VAL A 71 4.46 18.48 -4.10
C VAL A 71 3.22 18.44 -3.22
N LEU A 72 3.39 18.07 -1.94
CA LEU A 72 2.34 18.02 -0.95
C LEU A 72 2.32 19.31 -0.11
N GLY A 73 1.26 20.09 -0.23
CA GLY A 73 0.94 21.22 0.63
C GLY A 73 -0.16 20.86 1.63
N ALA A 74 -0.11 21.47 2.80
CA ALA A 74 -1.13 21.34 3.83
C ALA A 74 -1.31 22.66 4.57
N ASP A 75 -2.54 22.97 4.97
CA ASP A 75 -2.85 24.11 5.81
C ASP A 75 -3.93 23.76 6.84
N THR A 76 -3.82 24.27 8.06
CA THR A 76 -4.66 23.85 9.19
C THR A 76 -5.24 25.09 9.84
N LEU A 77 -6.57 25.15 9.88
CA LEU A 77 -7.36 26.24 10.46
C LEU A 77 -8.16 25.73 11.65
N VAL A 78 -8.37 26.61 12.63
CA VAL A 78 -9.33 26.40 13.72
C VAL A 78 -10.52 27.31 13.46
N ALA A 79 -11.73 26.77 13.51
CA ALA A 79 -12.95 27.55 13.31
C ALA A 79 -13.97 27.27 14.43
N CYS A 80 -14.51 28.33 15.01
CA CYS A 80 -15.55 28.26 16.04
C CYS A 80 -16.63 29.29 15.73
N ASP A 81 -17.90 28.88 15.75
CA ASP A 81 -19.06 29.75 15.47
C ASP A 81 -18.93 30.58 14.17
N GLY A 82 -18.38 29.96 13.13
CA GLY A 82 -18.17 30.61 11.82
C GLY A 82 -16.96 31.55 11.74
N ARG A 83 -16.23 31.77 12.83
CA ARG A 83 -14.98 32.54 12.86
C ARG A 83 -13.77 31.63 12.72
N VAL A 84 -12.90 31.93 11.76
CA VAL A 84 -11.56 31.32 11.64
C VAL A 84 -10.59 32.00 12.60
N MET A 85 -9.85 31.21 13.35
CA MET A 85 -8.83 31.63 14.31
C MET A 85 -7.45 31.28 13.78
N GLY A 86 -6.70 32.32 13.42
CA GLY A 86 -5.30 32.21 13.05
C GLY A 86 -4.39 32.04 14.28
N LYS A 87 -3.13 32.45 14.13
CA LYS A 87 -2.21 32.59 15.25
C LYS A 87 -2.54 33.88 15.99
N ALA A 88 -2.65 33.81 17.31
CA ALA A 88 -2.86 35.01 18.11
C ALA A 88 -1.64 35.96 18.01
N ALA A 89 -1.87 37.25 17.86
CA ALA A 89 -0.86 38.30 17.79
C ALA A 89 -0.29 38.64 19.18
N ASP A 90 -1.12 38.54 20.22
CA ASP A 90 -0.75 38.84 21.59
C ASP A 90 -1.49 37.94 22.61
N GLU A 91 -1.16 38.12 23.89
CA GLU A 91 -1.75 37.35 24.99
C GLU A 91 -3.25 37.63 25.19
N ALA A 92 -3.73 38.81 24.81
CA ALA A 92 -5.14 39.17 24.94
C ALA A 92 -5.97 38.42 23.88
N GLU A 93 -5.50 38.37 22.64
CA GLU A 93 -6.14 37.59 21.57
C GLU A 93 -6.06 36.09 21.85
N ALA A 94 -4.93 35.59 22.37
CA ALA A 94 -4.81 34.19 22.78
C ALA A 94 -5.84 33.82 23.85
N ARG A 95 -6.05 34.71 24.83
CA ARG A 95 -7.09 34.55 25.87
C ARG A 95 -8.49 34.52 25.29
N GLU A 96 -8.77 35.42 24.35
CA GLU A 96 -10.06 35.48 23.66
C GLU A 96 -10.35 34.18 22.92
N PHE A 97 -9.39 33.66 22.15
CA PHE A 97 -9.52 32.38 21.44
C PHE A 97 -9.80 31.23 22.41
N LEU A 98 -8.98 31.09 23.45
CA LEU A 98 -9.12 29.99 24.42
C LEU A 98 -10.46 30.04 25.17
N ARG A 99 -10.98 31.22 25.51
CA ARG A 99 -12.31 31.35 26.13
C ARG A 99 -13.42 30.89 25.20
N LEU A 100 -13.31 31.21 23.91
CA LEU A 100 -14.30 30.80 22.92
C LEU A 100 -14.26 29.27 22.71
N LEU A 101 -13.07 28.71 22.52
CA LEU A 101 -12.85 27.27 22.27
C LEU A 101 -13.18 26.36 23.46
N THR A 102 -13.15 26.88 24.69
CA THR A 102 -13.54 26.14 25.90
C THR A 102 -15.02 26.23 26.22
N SER A 103 -15.73 27.13 25.56
CA SER A 103 -17.18 27.33 25.74
C SER A 103 -18.00 26.67 24.63
N HIS A 104 -17.38 26.39 23.48
CA HIS A 104 -18.06 25.89 22.30
C HIS A 104 -17.25 24.76 21.66
N ARG A 105 -17.97 23.82 21.04
CA ARG A 105 -17.37 22.82 20.17
C ARG A 105 -16.85 23.51 18.92
N HIS A 106 -15.59 23.27 18.56
CA HIS A 106 -14.95 23.89 17.40
C HIS A 106 -14.42 22.86 16.41
N ALA A 107 -14.23 23.31 15.17
CA ALA A 107 -13.68 22.51 14.08
C ALA A 107 -12.20 22.81 13.89
N VAL A 108 -11.39 21.76 13.79
CA VAL A 108 -10.02 21.82 13.27
C VAL A 108 -10.05 21.22 11.88
N ILE A 109 -9.66 22.03 10.90
CA ILE A 109 -9.83 21.73 9.48
C ILE A 109 -8.46 21.78 8.83
N THR A 110 -8.01 20.67 8.24
CA THR A 110 -6.78 20.66 7.43
C THR A 110 -7.13 20.49 5.97
N GLY A 111 -6.76 21.47 5.15
CA GLY A 111 -6.74 21.36 3.71
C GLY A 111 -5.45 20.69 3.25
N LEU A 112 -5.54 19.86 2.22
CA LEU A 112 -4.43 19.19 1.57
C LEU A 112 -4.43 19.49 0.08
N CYS A 113 -3.25 19.62 -0.50
CA CYS A 113 -3.04 19.76 -1.94
C CYS A 113 -1.86 18.92 -2.39
N ALA A 114 -2.02 18.14 -3.45
CA ALA A 114 -0.94 17.50 -4.18
C ALA A 114 -0.87 18.06 -5.60
N VAL A 115 0.31 18.53 -5.99
CA VAL A 115 0.63 18.93 -7.37
C VAL A 115 1.52 17.87 -7.99
N ASP A 116 1.07 17.27 -9.10
CA ASP A 116 1.89 16.38 -9.92
C ASP A 116 2.70 17.21 -10.91
N LEU A 117 4.03 17.21 -10.75
CA LEU A 117 4.94 17.98 -11.58
C LEU A 117 5.01 17.46 -13.03
N GLY A 118 4.77 16.16 -13.24
CA GLY A 118 4.84 15.55 -14.58
C GLY A 118 3.60 15.84 -15.43
N THR A 119 2.43 15.96 -14.80
CA THR A 119 1.15 16.20 -15.50
C THR A 119 0.61 17.62 -15.32
N GLY A 120 1.09 18.36 -14.31
CA GLY A 120 0.52 19.63 -13.86
C GLY A 120 -0.82 19.50 -13.14
N GLN A 121 -1.29 18.28 -12.87
CA GLN A 121 -2.57 18.07 -12.20
C GLN A 121 -2.50 18.48 -10.72
N VAL A 122 -3.60 19.08 -10.25
CA VAL A 122 -3.76 19.54 -8.87
C VAL A 122 -4.91 18.77 -8.24
N HIS A 123 -4.62 18.06 -7.16
CA HIS A 123 -5.59 17.31 -6.37
C HIS A 123 -5.71 17.93 -4.99
N THR A 124 -6.93 18.17 -4.54
CA THR A 124 -7.17 18.77 -3.23
C THR A 124 -8.24 18.00 -2.47
N LEU A 125 -8.12 17.99 -1.15
CA LEU A 125 -9.14 17.49 -0.23
C LEU A 125 -8.98 18.20 1.11
N HIS A 126 -9.90 17.95 2.03
CA HIS A 126 -9.77 18.40 3.41
C HIS A 126 -10.29 17.34 4.37
N ASP A 127 -9.88 17.46 5.63
CA ASP A 127 -10.46 16.70 6.72
C ASP A 127 -10.88 17.64 7.85
N THR A 128 -11.97 17.30 8.53
CA THR A 128 -12.51 18.09 9.65
C THR A 128 -12.57 17.22 10.88
N THR A 129 -12.06 17.73 11.99
CA THR A 129 -12.13 17.08 13.29
C THR A 129 -12.72 18.05 14.28
N TRP A 130 -13.78 17.61 14.97
CA TRP A 130 -14.42 18.41 15.98
C TRP A 130 -13.80 18.16 17.34
N VAL A 131 -13.54 19.23 18.07
CA VAL A 131 -12.90 19.22 19.38
C VAL A 131 -13.86 19.82 20.40
N GLU A 132 -13.98 19.17 21.55
CA GLU A 132 -14.63 19.71 22.73
C GLU A 132 -13.59 19.79 23.85
N MET A 133 -13.43 20.99 24.39
CA MET A 133 -12.55 21.25 25.51
C MET A 133 -13.36 21.39 26.79
N ARG A 134 -12.74 21.03 27.92
CA ARG A 134 -13.33 21.36 29.22
C ARG A 134 -13.25 22.87 29.45
N PRO A 135 -14.15 23.43 30.26
CA PRO A 135 -13.97 24.79 30.79
C PRO A 135 -12.62 24.91 31.52
N LEU A 136 -11.89 25.98 31.24
CA LEU A 136 -10.73 26.40 32.04
C LEU A 136 -11.14 27.50 33.02
N ALA A 137 -10.67 27.40 34.26
CA ALA A 137 -10.75 28.50 35.20
C ALA A 137 -9.76 29.63 34.81
N ASP A 138 -9.99 30.85 35.29
CA ASP A 138 -9.17 32.02 34.92
C ASP A 138 -7.69 31.85 35.31
N ASP A 139 -7.41 31.17 36.43
CA ASP A 139 -6.05 30.87 36.90
C ASP A 139 -5.34 29.83 36.00
N GLU A 140 -6.06 28.81 35.53
CA GLU A 140 -5.54 27.83 34.56
C GLU A 140 -5.24 28.49 33.21
N LEU A 141 -6.11 29.40 32.78
CA LEU A 141 -5.94 30.17 31.54
C LEU A 141 -4.73 31.11 31.63
N ASP A 142 -4.56 31.81 32.76
CA ASP A 142 -3.40 32.64 33.06
C ASP A 142 -2.10 31.83 33.01
N ALA A 143 -2.09 30.67 33.67
CA ALA A 143 -0.94 29.77 33.70
C ALA A 143 -0.58 29.25 32.30
N TYR A 144 -1.59 28.88 31.50
CA TYR A 144 -1.37 28.41 30.13
C TYR A 144 -0.83 29.53 29.22
N ILE A 145 -1.37 30.75 29.30
CA ILE A 145 -0.87 31.89 28.52
C ILE A 145 0.59 32.21 28.89
N ALA A 146 0.91 32.20 30.20
CA ALA A 146 2.25 32.41 30.71
C ALA A 146 3.25 31.33 30.27
N SER A 147 2.79 30.10 30.03
CA SER A 147 3.63 29.00 29.51
C SER A 147 4.15 29.25 28.09
N THR A 148 3.60 30.23 27.38
CA THR A 148 3.91 30.55 25.97
C THR A 148 3.53 29.46 24.98
N GLY A 149 2.87 28.40 25.45
CA GLY A 149 2.45 27.24 24.66
C GLY A 149 1.44 27.57 23.57
N TRP A 150 0.87 28.77 23.52
CA TRP A 150 -0.04 29.24 22.49
C TRP A 150 0.63 29.82 21.24
N ARG A 151 1.92 30.21 21.34
CA ARG A 151 2.62 30.88 20.25
C ARG A 151 2.73 29.97 19.03
N ASP A 152 2.63 30.58 17.84
CA ASP A 152 2.71 29.92 16.54
C ASP A 152 1.68 28.81 16.26
N LYS A 153 0.57 28.77 17.02
CA LYS A 153 -0.49 27.77 16.88
C LYS A 153 -1.82 28.43 16.54
N ALA A 154 -2.51 27.90 15.54
CA ALA A 154 -3.86 28.30 15.21
C ALA A 154 -4.80 28.03 16.40
N GLY A 155 -5.65 28.99 16.75
CA GLY A 155 -6.53 28.87 17.92
C GLY A 155 -5.82 28.87 19.28
N ALA A 156 -4.53 29.23 19.33
CA ALA A 156 -3.74 29.35 20.58
C ALA A 156 -3.55 28.04 21.39
N TYR A 157 -3.82 26.86 20.82
CA TYR A 157 -3.56 25.58 21.49
C TYR A 157 -2.95 24.51 20.56
N ALA A 158 -2.40 23.43 21.13
CA ALA A 158 -1.93 22.30 20.34
C ALA A 158 -2.11 20.97 21.06
N LEU A 159 -2.78 20.06 20.37
CA LEU A 159 -2.83 18.64 20.70
C LEU A 159 -1.50 17.98 20.26
N GLN A 160 -0.80 17.30 21.18
CA GLN A 160 0.47 16.59 20.92
C GLN A 160 0.39 15.12 21.42
N GLU A 161 1.43 14.31 21.15
CA GLU A 161 1.53 12.94 21.69
C GLU A 161 1.40 12.93 23.22
N GLY A 162 0.47 12.12 23.74
CA GLY A 162 0.10 12.12 25.16
C GLY A 162 -1.19 12.88 25.48
N GLY A 163 -1.76 13.60 24.51
CA GLY A 163 -3.01 14.36 24.64
C GLY A 163 -2.80 15.81 25.10
N ASP A 164 -3.90 16.53 25.23
CA ASP A 164 -3.96 17.87 25.82
C ASP A 164 -4.89 17.75 27.05
N PRO A 165 -4.46 18.16 28.26
CA PRO A 165 -5.26 18.04 29.48
C PRO A 165 -6.58 18.83 29.44
N TYR A 166 -6.76 19.68 28.43
CA TYR A 166 -7.95 20.49 28.25
C TYR A 166 -8.93 19.91 27.22
N VAL A 167 -8.54 18.92 26.42
CA VAL A 167 -9.42 18.30 25.42
C VAL A 167 -10.18 17.13 26.04
N GLU A 168 -11.52 17.26 26.14
CA GLU A 168 -12.39 16.20 26.68
C GLU A 168 -12.81 15.20 25.61
N ARG A 169 -13.12 15.69 24.40
CA ARG A 169 -13.64 14.85 23.32
C ARG A 169 -13.06 15.26 21.97
N LEU A 170 -12.73 14.24 21.19
CA LEU A 170 -12.27 14.35 19.82
C LEU A 170 -13.19 13.51 18.93
N ASP A 171 -13.78 14.12 17.91
CA ASP A 171 -14.63 13.46 16.92
C ASP A 171 -14.04 13.71 15.52
N GLY A 172 -13.20 12.76 15.08
CA GLY A 172 -12.44 12.83 13.84
C GLY A 172 -11.00 12.33 14.02
N SER A 173 -10.10 12.78 13.13
CA SER A 173 -8.69 12.35 13.10
C SER A 173 -7.81 13.14 14.08
N PHE A 174 -7.07 12.43 14.91
CA PHE A 174 -6.04 13.03 15.77
C PHE A 174 -4.93 13.69 14.94
N THR A 175 -4.48 13.02 13.88
CA THR A 175 -3.39 13.51 13.02
C THR A 175 -3.82 14.74 12.23
N ASN A 176 -5.12 14.86 11.90
CA ASN A 176 -5.70 16.09 11.37
C ASN A 176 -5.50 17.28 12.33
N VAL A 177 -5.78 17.12 13.63
CA VAL A 177 -5.60 18.20 14.62
C VAL A 177 -4.12 18.55 14.81
N VAL A 178 -3.24 17.56 14.75
CA VAL A 178 -1.78 17.79 14.78
C VAL A 178 -1.32 18.59 13.55
N GLY A 179 -2.02 18.45 12.43
CA GLY A 179 -1.92 19.29 11.24
C GLY A 179 -1.70 18.55 9.92
N LEU A 180 -1.82 17.23 9.89
CA LEU A 180 -1.75 16.41 8.67
C LEU A 180 -2.62 15.15 8.84
N PRO A 181 -3.82 15.07 8.22
CA PRO A 181 -4.67 13.88 8.29
C PRO A 181 -4.03 12.72 7.53
N THR A 182 -3.26 11.89 8.22
CA THR A 182 -2.45 10.82 7.61
C THR A 182 -3.31 9.79 6.89
N GLU A 183 -4.55 9.60 7.33
CA GLU A 183 -5.54 8.72 6.72
C GLU A 183 -5.91 9.18 5.30
N ARG A 184 -5.84 10.49 5.05
CA ARG A 184 -6.20 11.13 3.77
C ARG A 184 -5.01 11.35 2.86
N VAL A 185 -3.79 11.44 3.40
CA VAL A 185 -2.57 11.66 2.59
C VAL A 185 -2.41 10.57 1.53
N GLY A 186 -2.76 9.31 1.83
CA GLY A 186 -2.69 8.20 0.88
C GLY A 186 -3.65 8.31 -0.32
N GLU A 187 -4.65 9.19 -0.26
CA GLU A 187 -5.56 9.49 -1.38
C GLU A 187 -4.91 10.46 -2.39
N LEU A 188 -4.00 11.32 -1.91
CA LEU A 188 -3.31 12.32 -2.74
C LEU A 188 -1.91 11.89 -3.18
N VAL A 189 -1.22 11.16 -2.32
CA VAL A 189 0.16 10.71 -2.53
C VAL A 189 0.14 9.19 -2.66
N PRO A 190 0.33 8.65 -3.88
CA PRO A 190 0.26 7.22 -4.14
C PRO A 190 1.07 6.36 -3.17
N HIS A 191 0.60 5.15 -2.91
CA HIS A 191 1.24 4.22 -2.00
C HIS A 191 2.62 3.75 -2.48
N SER A 192 2.97 3.93 -3.76
CA SER A 192 4.34 3.74 -4.29
C SER A 192 5.42 4.56 -3.59
N PHE A 193 5.04 5.64 -2.88
CA PHE A 193 5.96 6.40 -2.04
C PHE A 193 6.23 5.72 -0.67
N ARG A 194 5.46 4.70 -0.27
CA ARG A 194 5.64 3.94 0.98
C ARG A 194 6.58 2.76 0.73
N GLU A 195 7.73 2.77 1.41
CA GLU A 195 8.78 1.75 1.69
C GLU A 195 8.97 0.45 0.85
N TYR A 196 7.96 -0.08 0.16
CA TYR A 196 8.00 -1.38 -0.51
C TYR A 196 8.89 -1.40 -1.77
N LEU A 197 8.91 -0.30 -2.54
CA LEU A 197 9.91 -0.10 -3.60
C LEU A 197 11.30 0.27 -3.06
N GLY A 198 11.37 0.84 -1.85
CA GLY A 198 12.63 1.16 -1.17
C GLY A 198 13.50 -0.06 -0.85
N LYS A 199 12.88 -1.25 -0.75
CA LYS A 199 13.60 -2.52 -0.56
C LYS A 199 14.25 -3.03 -1.85
N LEU A 200 13.75 -2.71 -3.05
CA LEU A 200 14.43 -3.00 -4.32
C LEU A 200 15.49 -1.93 -4.62
N HIS A 201 16.65 -2.33 -5.18
CA HIS A 201 17.65 -1.33 -5.56
C HIS A 201 17.08 -0.43 -6.68
N ARG A 202 17.17 0.90 -6.55
CA ARG A 202 16.60 1.85 -7.55
C ARG A 202 17.06 1.55 -8.98
N GLY A 203 18.32 1.14 -9.15
CA GLY A 203 18.86 0.73 -10.44
C GLY A 203 18.19 -0.52 -11.03
N THR A 204 17.72 -1.47 -10.20
CA THR A 204 16.97 -2.65 -10.65
C THR A 204 15.60 -2.24 -11.18
N VAL A 205 14.88 -1.40 -10.44
CA VAL A 205 13.55 -0.92 -10.86
C VAL A 205 13.66 -0.13 -12.17
N ALA A 206 14.62 0.79 -12.27
CA ALA A 206 14.86 1.55 -13.50
C ALA A 206 15.21 0.65 -14.69
N ARG A 207 16.06 -0.37 -14.47
CA ARG A 207 16.49 -1.29 -15.53
C ARG A 207 15.38 -2.22 -16.01
N HIS A 208 14.35 -2.47 -15.20
CA HIS A 208 13.33 -3.50 -15.46
C HIS A 208 11.89 -2.98 -15.30
N ARG A 209 11.68 -1.68 -15.47
CA ARG A 209 10.40 -0.98 -15.23
C ARG A 209 9.22 -1.58 -15.99
N GLU A 210 9.46 -2.08 -17.19
CA GLU A 210 8.44 -2.69 -18.05
C GLU A 210 8.04 -4.12 -17.61
N LEU A 211 8.85 -4.75 -16.76
CA LEU A 211 8.59 -6.09 -16.23
C LEU A 211 8.06 -6.06 -14.80
N ILE A 212 8.50 -5.10 -13.98
CA ILE A 212 8.18 -5.06 -12.55
C ILE A 212 6.77 -4.49 -12.33
N LEU A 213 5.99 -5.21 -11.54
CA LEU A 213 4.72 -4.75 -10.96
C LEU A 213 4.99 -4.10 -9.60
N THR A 214 4.34 -2.99 -9.37
CA THR A 214 4.40 -2.18 -8.15
C THR A 214 3.07 -2.24 -7.42
N VAL A 215 3.01 -1.81 -6.15
CA VAL A 215 1.76 -1.75 -5.37
C VAL A 215 0.70 -0.86 -6.04
N ASP A 216 1.12 0.18 -6.76
CA ASP A 216 0.21 1.05 -7.54
C ASP A 216 -0.40 0.36 -8.76
N ASP A 217 0.26 -0.68 -9.29
CA ASP A 217 -0.32 -1.57 -10.30
C ASP A 217 -1.36 -2.53 -9.67
N LEU A 218 -1.44 -2.62 -8.33
CA LEU A 218 -2.33 -3.53 -7.59
C LEU A 218 -3.61 -2.84 -7.10
N ASP A 219 -3.54 -1.57 -6.69
CA ASP A 219 -4.68 -0.86 -6.09
C ASP A 219 -5.68 -0.32 -7.13
N ARG A 220 -5.44 -0.55 -8.43
CA ARG A 220 -6.38 -0.25 -9.52
C ARG A 220 -6.94 -1.58 -10.04
N SER A 221 -8.25 -1.79 -9.88
CA SER A 221 -8.93 -3.08 -10.15
C SER A 221 -8.76 -3.65 -11.57
N ASP A 222 -8.39 -2.81 -12.54
CA ASP A 222 -8.08 -3.24 -13.93
C ASP A 222 -6.59 -3.07 -14.31
N ALA A 223 -5.73 -2.65 -13.37
CA ALA A 223 -4.35 -2.33 -13.67
C ALA A 223 -3.49 -3.56 -13.96
N LEU A 224 -3.65 -4.68 -13.26
CA LEU A 224 -2.77 -5.84 -13.44
C LEU A 224 -2.77 -6.36 -14.88
N VAL A 225 -3.95 -6.65 -15.43
CA VAL A 225 -4.09 -7.20 -16.78
C VAL A 225 -3.70 -6.18 -17.85
N SER A 226 -3.94 -4.88 -17.61
CA SER A 226 -3.51 -3.81 -18.52
C SER A 226 -1.99 -3.62 -18.59
N ARG A 227 -1.22 -4.22 -17.68
CA ARG A 227 0.26 -4.28 -17.80
C ARG A 227 0.72 -5.27 -18.88
N PHE A 228 -0.15 -6.15 -19.36
CA PHE A 228 0.15 -7.08 -20.44
C PHE A 228 -0.33 -6.54 -21.80
N SER A 229 0.33 -6.95 -22.87
CA SER A 229 -0.07 -6.57 -24.24
C SER A 229 -1.37 -7.24 -24.70
N ARG A 230 -1.84 -8.25 -23.97
CA ARG A 230 -3.10 -8.98 -24.20
C ARG A 230 -3.85 -9.12 -22.87
N PRO A 231 -4.53 -8.07 -22.38
CA PRO A 231 -5.20 -8.09 -21.08
C PRO A 231 -6.25 -9.20 -20.93
N GLU A 232 -6.86 -9.61 -22.03
CA GLU A 232 -7.89 -10.66 -22.12
C GLU A 232 -7.34 -12.10 -22.08
N ALA A 233 -6.02 -12.27 -22.24
CA ALA A 233 -5.41 -13.59 -22.22
C ALA A 233 -5.52 -14.25 -20.82
N PRO A 234 -5.55 -15.59 -20.75
CA PRO A 234 -5.51 -16.31 -19.49
C PRO A 234 -4.34 -15.85 -18.61
N LEU A 235 -4.57 -15.77 -17.30
CA LEU A 235 -3.58 -15.34 -16.33
C LEU A 235 -3.15 -16.51 -15.45
N GLU A 236 -1.86 -16.79 -15.40
CA GLU A 236 -1.26 -17.74 -14.45
C GLU A 236 -0.30 -17.03 -13.49
N VAL A 237 -0.23 -17.52 -12.26
CA VAL A 237 0.57 -16.94 -11.19
C VAL A 237 1.58 -17.96 -10.71
N GLU A 238 2.83 -17.55 -10.62
CA GLU A 238 3.91 -18.32 -10.02
C GLU A 238 4.41 -17.66 -8.73
N ILE A 239 4.37 -18.38 -7.62
CA ILE A 239 4.91 -17.92 -6.33
C ILE A 239 6.23 -18.64 -6.05
N GLY A 240 7.27 -17.85 -5.86
CA GLY A 240 8.62 -18.36 -5.57
C GLY A 240 9.35 -18.90 -6.81
N PRO A 241 9.45 -18.14 -7.92
CA PRO A 241 10.23 -18.55 -9.10
C PRO A 241 11.72 -18.78 -8.78
N GLY A 242 12.22 -18.16 -7.70
CA GLY A 242 13.54 -18.40 -7.18
C GLY A 242 14.65 -17.95 -8.13
N LYS A 243 15.71 -18.76 -8.23
CA LYS A 243 16.81 -18.52 -9.19
C LYS A 243 16.59 -19.24 -10.52
N ASP A 244 15.46 -19.90 -10.69
CA ASP A 244 15.21 -20.84 -11.78
C ASP A 244 14.49 -20.17 -12.96
N ASP A 245 14.19 -20.97 -13.99
CA ASP A 245 13.63 -20.51 -15.27
C ASP A 245 12.19 -21.03 -15.47
N PHE A 246 11.50 -21.42 -14.41
CA PHE A 246 10.13 -21.97 -14.46
C PHE A 246 9.15 -21.08 -15.22
N VAL A 247 8.98 -19.83 -14.76
CA VAL A 247 8.08 -18.87 -15.41
C VAL A 247 8.47 -18.61 -16.86
N ILE A 248 9.77 -18.62 -17.17
CA ILE A 248 10.27 -18.41 -18.53
C ILE A 248 9.95 -19.61 -19.42
N HIS A 249 10.09 -20.82 -18.89
CA HIS A 249 9.74 -22.04 -19.59
C HIS A 249 8.23 -22.13 -19.85
N ALA A 250 7.41 -21.81 -18.84
CA ALA A 250 5.95 -21.75 -18.97
C ALA A 250 5.53 -20.71 -20.02
N ALA A 251 6.07 -19.49 -19.92
CA ALA A 251 5.79 -18.40 -20.85
C ALA A 251 6.14 -18.71 -22.31
N ARG A 252 7.23 -19.45 -22.55
CA ARG A 252 7.61 -19.90 -23.90
C ARG A 252 6.69 -20.96 -24.47
N ARG A 253 6.12 -21.82 -23.63
CA ARG A 253 5.23 -22.92 -24.06
C ARG A 253 3.80 -22.45 -24.28
N ALA A 254 3.39 -21.38 -23.59
CA ALA A 254 2.06 -20.79 -23.68
C ALA A 254 2.18 -19.28 -23.98
N PRO A 255 2.65 -18.89 -25.18
CA PRO A 255 2.78 -17.47 -25.56
C PRO A 255 1.44 -16.71 -25.57
N GLU A 256 0.32 -17.42 -25.58
CA GLU A 256 -1.03 -16.91 -25.46
C GLU A 256 -1.51 -16.70 -24.02
N THR A 257 -0.71 -17.05 -23.01
CA THR A 257 -1.03 -16.91 -21.58
C THR A 257 -0.15 -15.84 -20.94
N ASN A 258 -0.72 -15.02 -20.07
CA ASN A 258 0.00 -14.05 -19.24
C ASN A 258 0.47 -14.70 -17.93
N PHE A 259 1.66 -14.32 -17.47
CA PHE A 259 2.26 -14.85 -16.25
C PHE A 259 2.66 -13.75 -15.29
N VAL A 260 2.30 -13.90 -14.01
CA VAL A 260 2.80 -13.06 -12.92
C VAL A 260 3.70 -13.89 -12.02
N ALA A 261 4.97 -13.49 -11.90
CA ALA A 261 5.94 -14.11 -11.01
C ALA A 261 6.08 -13.29 -9.72
N ILE A 262 5.81 -13.91 -8.58
CA ILE A 262 5.87 -13.28 -7.25
C ILE A 262 7.15 -13.74 -6.53
N GLU A 263 8.05 -12.79 -6.26
CA GLU A 263 9.32 -13.07 -5.59
C GLU A 263 9.59 -12.05 -4.48
N ARG A 264 9.93 -12.53 -3.28
CA ARG A 264 10.15 -11.68 -2.09
C ARG A 264 11.62 -11.33 -1.87
N ILE A 265 12.54 -11.98 -2.58
CA ILE A 265 13.98 -11.78 -2.42
C ILE A 265 14.51 -10.88 -3.54
N ARG A 266 14.93 -9.68 -3.14
CA ARG A 266 15.42 -8.61 -4.02
C ARG A 266 16.45 -9.06 -5.05
N GLU A 267 17.50 -9.76 -4.61
CA GLU A 267 18.62 -10.16 -5.48
C GLU A 267 18.17 -11.18 -6.55
N ARG A 268 17.04 -11.85 -6.34
CA ARG A 268 16.45 -12.79 -7.29
C ARG A 268 15.59 -12.08 -8.33
N VAL A 269 14.89 -11.02 -7.95
CA VAL A 269 14.07 -10.22 -8.88
C VAL A 269 14.91 -9.63 -10.01
N ASP A 270 16.03 -8.97 -9.71
CA ASP A 270 16.92 -8.40 -10.74
C ASP A 270 17.42 -9.47 -11.72
N LYS A 271 17.86 -10.61 -11.17
CA LYS A 271 18.34 -11.75 -11.97
C LYS A 271 17.23 -12.37 -12.83
N LEU A 272 16.03 -12.52 -12.27
CA LEU A 272 14.87 -13.04 -12.98
C LEU A 272 14.48 -12.12 -14.14
N CYS A 273 14.39 -10.81 -13.90
CA CYS A 273 14.10 -9.84 -14.95
C CYS A 273 15.16 -9.87 -16.05
N GLY A 274 16.45 -9.94 -15.69
CA GLY A 274 17.53 -10.10 -16.67
C GLY A 274 17.47 -11.41 -17.47
N LYS A 275 16.93 -12.49 -16.90
CA LYS A 275 16.68 -13.75 -17.61
C LYS A 275 15.48 -13.64 -18.55
N ILE A 276 14.37 -13.05 -18.09
CA ILE A 276 13.16 -12.80 -18.89
C ILE A 276 13.52 -12.01 -20.16
N LYS A 277 14.28 -10.91 -20.01
CA LYS A 277 14.77 -10.10 -21.14
C LYS A 277 15.59 -10.91 -22.15
N ARG A 278 16.59 -11.64 -21.67
CA ARG A 278 17.43 -12.50 -22.52
C ARG A 278 16.63 -13.60 -23.20
N ALA A 279 15.57 -14.07 -22.55
CA ALA A 279 14.70 -15.10 -23.09
C ALA A 279 13.71 -14.57 -24.14
N GLY A 280 13.49 -13.25 -24.20
CA GLY A 280 12.60 -12.60 -25.16
C GLY A 280 11.10 -12.84 -24.90
N VAL A 281 10.71 -13.19 -23.67
CA VAL A 281 9.30 -13.46 -23.34
C VAL A 281 8.60 -12.17 -22.89
N ALA A 282 7.55 -11.78 -23.60
CA ALA A 282 6.82 -10.53 -23.36
C ALA A 282 5.61 -10.68 -22.43
N ASN A 283 5.14 -11.91 -22.24
CA ASN A 283 3.96 -12.30 -21.48
C ASN A 283 4.25 -12.59 -20.00
N VAL A 284 5.35 -12.05 -19.44
CA VAL A 284 5.70 -12.21 -18.02
C VAL A 284 5.81 -10.85 -17.35
N ARG A 285 5.23 -10.72 -16.16
CA ARG A 285 5.45 -9.60 -15.23
C ARG A 285 5.92 -10.13 -13.87
N VAL A 286 6.67 -9.32 -13.14
CA VAL A 286 7.33 -9.72 -11.89
C VAL A 286 6.88 -8.80 -10.77
N TYR A 287 6.21 -9.35 -9.75
CA TYR A 287 5.90 -8.62 -8.53
C TYR A 287 6.98 -8.90 -7.47
N PHE A 288 7.51 -7.82 -6.88
CA PHE A 288 8.40 -7.91 -5.73
C PHE A 288 7.62 -7.66 -4.43
N GLY A 289 7.47 -8.71 -3.63
CA GLY A 289 6.83 -8.59 -2.33
C GLY A 289 6.41 -9.91 -1.71
N ASP A 290 5.67 -9.81 -0.60
CA ASP A 290 5.07 -11.00 0.01
C ASP A 290 3.91 -11.50 -0.87
N ALA A 291 3.85 -12.82 -1.07
CA ALA A 291 2.79 -13.41 -1.86
C ALA A 291 1.41 -13.28 -1.22
N ARG A 292 1.33 -13.16 0.12
CA ARG A 292 0.08 -12.90 0.81
C ARG A 292 -0.50 -11.55 0.42
N ASP A 293 0.34 -10.52 0.37
CA ASP A 293 -0.06 -9.17 -0.03
C ASP A 293 -0.58 -9.16 -1.47
N ALA A 294 0.14 -9.82 -2.38
CA ALA A 294 -0.30 -9.98 -3.77
C ALA A 294 -1.64 -10.73 -3.87
N LEU A 295 -1.81 -11.83 -3.14
CA LEU A 295 -3.06 -12.59 -3.14
C LEU A 295 -4.25 -11.76 -2.65
N HIS A 296 -4.06 -10.92 -1.62
CA HIS A 296 -5.14 -10.10 -1.07
C HIS A 296 -5.42 -8.82 -1.87
N ARG A 297 -4.41 -8.20 -2.48
CA ARG A 297 -4.52 -6.86 -3.06
C ARG A 297 -4.45 -6.84 -4.60
N MET A 298 -3.75 -7.80 -5.22
CA MET A 298 -3.52 -7.82 -6.67
C MET A 298 -4.48 -8.73 -7.44
N LEU A 299 -4.89 -9.86 -6.86
CA LEU A 299 -5.61 -10.90 -7.58
C LEU A 299 -7.09 -10.93 -7.17
N HIS A 300 -8.00 -10.78 -8.13
CA HIS A 300 -9.44 -10.84 -7.91
C HIS A 300 -9.96 -12.29 -7.85
N PRO A 301 -11.08 -12.54 -7.14
CA PRO A 301 -11.73 -13.85 -7.18
C PRO A 301 -12.06 -14.28 -8.61
N GLY A 302 -11.76 -15.53 -8.97
CA GLY A 302 -12.05 -16.07 -10.30
C GLY A 302 -11.22 -15.48 -11.45
N GLN A 303 -10.14 -14.76 -11.18
CA GLN A 303 -9.33 -14.11 -12.23
C GLN A 303 -8.29 -15.06 -12.85
N VAL A 304 -7.76 -16.01 -12.07
CA VAL A 304 -6.54 -16.76 -12.38
C VAL A 304 -6.86 -18.17 -12.89
N GLU A 305 -6.20 -18.59 -13.97
CA GLU A 305 -6.33 -19.93 -14.57
C GLU A 305 -5.56 -20.99 -13.78
N ALA A 306 -4.36 -20.62 -13.33
CA ALA A 306 -3.54 -21.48 -12.49
C ALA A 306 -2.65 -20.72 -11.52
N VAL A 307 -2.43 -21.31 -10.34
CA VAL A 307 -1.41 -20.87 -9.37
C VAL A 307 -0.41 -22.01 -9.18
N THR A 308 0.88 -21.70 -9.29
CA THR A 308 1.95 -22.65 -8.98
C THR A 308 2.85 -22.10 -7.88
N ILE A 309 3.09 -22.90 -6.83
CA ILE A 309 3.95 -22.56 -5.70
C ILE A 309 5.17 -23.47 -5.72
N HIS A 310 6.34 -22.90 -5.99
CA HIS A 310 7.60 -23.64 -6.09
C HIS A 310 8.42 -23.49 -4.81
N PHE A 311 8.75 -24.61 -4.18
CA PHE A 311 9.69 -24.74 -3.07
C PHE A 311 9.54 -23.64 -2.00
N PRO A 312 8.33 -23.44 -1.43
CA PRO A 312 8.10 -22.41 -0.43
C PRO A 312 8.97 -22.66 0.81
N ASP A 313 9.38 -21.59 1.50
CA ASP A 313 10.26 -21.69 2.68
C ASP A 313 9.64 -22.65 3.73
N PRO A 314 10.33 -23.74 4.10
CA PRO A 314 9.76 -24.77 4.92
C PRO A 314 9.73 -24.44 6.41
N TRP A 315 10.46 -23.40 6.87
CA TRP A 315 10.61 -23.08 8.30
C TRP A 315 10.82 -24.34 9.17
N PRO A 316 12.00 -24.98 9.12
CA PRO A 316 12.18 -26.38 9.52
C PRO A 316 11.92 -26.65 11.01
N LYS A 317 12.00 -25.62 11.85
CA LYS A 317 11.66 -25.73 13.28
C LYS A 317 10.15 -25.72 13.43
N ARG A 318 9.56 -26.76 14.01
CA ARG A 318 8.10 -26.91 14.21
C ARG A 318 7.44 -25.65 14.81
N ARG A 319 8.07 -25.00 15.79
CA ARG A 319 7.60 -23.74 16.40
C ARG A 319 7.46 -22.56 15.42
N HIS A 320 8.10 -22.62 14.25
CA HIS A 320 8.06 -21.60 13.21
C HIS A 320 7.10 -21.96 12.07
N ALA A 321 6.36 -23.08 12.15
CA ALA A 321 5.44 -23.51 11.10
C ALA A 321 4.38 -22.44 10.76
N LYS A 322 4.00 -21.58 11.71
CA LYS A 322 3.12 -20.42 11.49
C LYS A 322 3.65 -19.40 10.47
N HIS A 323 4.96 -19.40 10.19
CA HIS A 323 5.59 -18.51 9.21
C HIS A 323 5.61 -19.10 7.79
N ARG A 324 5.30 -20.40 7.63
CA ARG A 324 5.15 -21.04 6.31
C ARG A 324 4.11 -20.29 5.49
N LEU A 325 4.34 -20.19 4.18
CA LEU A 325 3.45 -19.49 3.25
C LEU A 325 2.04 -20.11 3.24
N VAL A 326 1.95 -21.44 3.13
CA VAL A 326 0.66 -22.14 3.05
C VAL A 326 0.12 -22.34 4.45
N GLN A 327 -0.68 -21.36 4.88
CA GLN A 327 -1.59 -21.42 6.03
C GLN A 327 -3.04 -21.55 5.53
N PRO A 328 -4.02 -21.92 6.38
CA PRO A 328 -5.41 -22.03 5.97
C PRO A 328 -5.95 -20.80 5.24
N GLU A 329 -5.61 -19.60 5.72
CA GLU A 329 -6.03 -18.33 5.09
C GLU A 329 -5.41 -18.13 3.70
N THR A 330 -4.09 -18.35 3.57
CA THR A 330 -3.43 -18.28 2.27
C THR A 330 -4.00 -19.32 1.29
N ALA A 331 -4.29 -20.54 1.77
CA ALA A 331 -4.87 -21.60 0.96
C ALA A 331 -6.25 -21.21 0.44
N ARG A 332 -7.12 -20.68 1.31
CA ARG A 332 -8.43 -20.14 0.93
C ARG A 332 -8.28 -19.06 -0.14
N ARG A 333 -7.40 -18.08 0.09
CA ARG A 333 -7.21 -16.97 -0.84
C ARG A 333 -6.72 -17.41 -2.21
N VAL A 334 -5.78 -18.37 -2.27
CA VAL A 334 -5.34 -18.98 -3.53
C VAL A 334 -6.51 -19.61 -4.29
N VAL A 335 -7.39 -20.37 -3.61
CA VAL A 335 -8.55 -21.02 -4.23
C VAL A 335 -9.60 -19.99 -4.68
N GLU A 336 -9.82 -18.91 -3.92
CA GLU A 336 -10.71 -17.82 -4.32
C GLU A 336 -10.29 -17.19 -5.64
N CYS A 337 -8.99 -16.88 -5.81
CA CYS A 337 -8.45 -16.27 -7.02
C CYS A 337 -8.58 -17.15 -8.27
N LEU A 338 -8.69 -18.48 -8.12
CA LEU A 338 -8.82 -19.40 -9.24
C LEU A 338 -10.20 -19.33 -9.90
N LYS A 339 -10.24 -19.43 -11.23
CA LYS A 339 -11.46 -19.71 -12.00
C LYS A 339 -12.06 -21.07 -11.63
N PRO A 340 -13.36 -21.31 -11.85
CA PRO A 340 -13.92 -22.66 -11.82
C PRO A 340 -13.12 -23.61 -12.73
N GLY A 341 -12.68 -24.75 -12.20
CA GLY A 341 -11.79 -25.68 -12.91
C GLY A 341 -10.30 -25.30 -12.93
N GLY A 342 -9.94 -24.12 -12.41
CA GLY A 342 -8.58 -23.62 -12.35
C GLY A 342 -7.64 -24.51 -11.55
N ARG A 343 -6.35 -24.47 -11.89
CA ARG A 343 -5.33 -25.43 -11.43
C ARG A 343 -4.49 -24.85 -10.31
N LEU A 344 -4.17 -25.66 -9.32
CA LEU A 344 -3.18 -25.31 -8.29
C LEU A 344 -2.12 -26.41 -8.21
N ASN A 345 -0.86 -26.03 -8.37
CA ASN A 345 0.26 -26.96 -8.19
C ASN A 345 1.17 -26.45 -7.08
N VAL A 346 1.55 -27.33 -6.16
CA VAL A 346 2.51 -27.02 -5.11
C VAL A 346 3.63 -28.05 -5.13
N VAL A 347 4.87 -27.58 -5.16
CA VAL A 347 6.07 -28.42 -5.22
C VAL A 347 6.94 -28.14 -4.00
N THR A 348 7.30 -29.18 -3.25
CA THR A 348 8.21 -29.07 -2.09
C THR A 348 9.07 -30.31 -1.94
N ASP A 349 10.25 -30.17 -1.36
CA ASP A 349 11.16 -31.25 -1.00
C ASP A 349 11.11 -31.58 0.51
N VAL A 350 10.15 -31.01 1.24
CA VAL A 350 10.02 -31.14 2.69
C VAL A 350 8.71 -31.85 3.04
N ARG A 351 8.78 -33.13 3.38
CA ARG A 351 7.61 -33.96 3.69
C ARG A 351 6.68 -33.37 4.77
N PRO A 352 7.15 -32.92 5.95
CA PRO A 352 6.26 -32.32 6.94
C PRO A 352 5.58 -31.02 6.48
N TYR A 353 6.08 -30.40 5.41
CA TYR A 353 5.40 -29.26 4.80
C TYR A 353 4.41 -29.74 3.73
N ALA A 354 4.74 -30.78 2.94
CA ALA A 354 3.79 -31.41 2.03
C ALA A 354 2.52 -31.90 2.76
N GLU A 355 2.68 -32.52 3.93
CA GLU A 355 1.56 -32.96 4.78
C GLU A 355 0.68 -31.77 5.23
N GLN A 356 1.28 -30.68 5.68
CA GLN A 356 0.54 -29.45 6.03
C GLN A 356 -0.16 -28.82 4.82
N ILE A 357 0.46 -28.86 3.63
CA ILE A 357 -0.11 -28.32 2.39
C ILE A 357 -1.35 -29.12 2.00
N LEU A 358 -1.28 -30.46 2.06
CA LEU A 358 -2.45 -31.32 1.84
C LEU A 358 -3.56 -30.98 2.83
N GLU A 359 -3.27 -30.92 4.13
CA GLU A 359 -4.24 -30.58 5.17
C GLU A 359 -4.92 -29.23 4.89
N ALA A 360 -4.13 -28.19 4.55
CA ALA A 360 -4.66 -26.86 4.31
C ALA A 360 -5.58 -26.78 3.09
N PHE A 361 -5.26 -27.47 1.99
CA PHE A 361 -6.08 -27.44 0.78
C PHE A 361 -7.25 -28.43 0.83
N GLU A 362 -7.05 -29.65 1.34
CA GLU A 362 -8.13 -30.66 1.40
C GLU A 362 -9.22 -30.31 2.44
N ALA A 363 -8.92 -29.42 3.38
CA ALA A 363 -9.93 -28.83 4.27
C ALA A 363 -10.91 -27.89 3.56
N LEU A 364 -10.59 -27.41 2.34
CA LEU A 364 -11.44 -26.48 1.60
C LEU A 364 -12.49 -27.24 0.77
N PRO A 365 -13.78 -26.87 0.86
CA PRO A 365 -14.85 -27.58 0.17
C PRO A 365 -14.79 -27.42 -1.35
N ASP A 366 -14.17 -26.35 -1.86
CA ASP A 366 -14.23 -25.97 -3.28
C ASP A 366 -13.03 -26.44 -4.09
N VAL A 367 -12.17 -27.29 -3.52
CA VAL A 367 -10.98 -27.81 -4.20
C VAL A 367 -10.97 -29.33 -4.16
N VAL A 368 -10.34 -29.95 -5.16
CA VAL A 368 -10.12 -31.40 -5.19
C VAL A 368 -8.64 -31.70 -5.44
N ASN A 369 -8.08 -32.65 -4.67
CA ASN A 369 -6.75 -33.18 -4.95
C ASN A 369 -6.81 -34.13 -6.15
N ARG A 370 -6.12 -33.76 -7.23
CA ARG A 370 -6.07 -34.51 -8.49
C ARG A 370 -5.15 -35.73 -8.42
N ASN A 371 -4.32 -35.84 -7.38
CA ASN A 371 -3.52 -37.02 -7.12
C ASN A 371 -4.27 -38.08 -6.28
N GLY A 372 -5.46 -37.75 -5.77
CA GLY A 372 -6.19 -38.53 -4.77
C GLY A 372 -6.06 -37.95 -3.36
N ALA A 373 -7.08 -38.12 -2.52
CA ALA A 373 -7.09 -37.57 -1.17
C ALA A 373 -5.90 -38.07 -0.34
N GLY A 374 -5.20 -37.16 0.33
CA GLY A 374 -3.98 -37.44 1.10
C GLY A 374 -2.77 -37.83 0.24
N GLN A 375 -2.83 -37.73 -1.10
CA GLN A 375 -1.76 -38.20 -1.99
C GLN A 375 -0.97 -37.05 -2.63
N TRP A 376 0.31 -37.33 -2.90
CA TRP A 376 1.19 -36.55 -3.76
C TRP A 376 1.92 -37.48 -4.72
N LEU A 377 2.44 -36.94 -5.82
CA LEU A 377 3.35 -37.66 -6.70
C LEU A 377 4.80 -37.38 -6.30
N THR A 378 5.70 -38.32 -6.58
CA THR A 378 7.16 -38.13 -6.43
C THR A 378 7.89 -37.90 -7.75
N GLU A 379 7.18 -38.13 -8.85
CA GLU A 379 7.60 -37.92 -10.22
C GLU A 379 6.43 -37.32 -11.02
N LEU A 380 6.74 -36.39 -11.91
CA LEU A 380 5.74 -35.74 -12.76
C LEU A 380 6.25 -35.75 -14.21
N PRO A 381 5.80 -36.69 -15.06
CA PRO A 381 6.23 -36.75 -16.45
C PRO A 381 5.98 -35.44 -17.20
N GLY A 382 6.95 -34.98 -17.98
CA GLY A 382 6.88 -33.73 -18.74
C GLY A 382 7.04 -32.45 -17.92
N TYR A 383 7.26 -32.55 -16.61
CA TYR A 383 7.54 -31.39 -15.75
C TYR A 383 8.94 -30.83 -16.00
N HIS A 384 9.06 -29.51 -16.01
CA HIS A 384 10.34 -28.83 -16.15
C HIS A 384 11.14 -28.92 -14.85
N VAL A 385 12.22 -29.71 -14.83
CA VAL A 385 13.07 -29.83 -13.64
C VAL A 385 14.00 -28.62 -13.53
N SER A 386 13.98 -27.92 -12.40
CA SER A 386 14.82 -26.74 -12.19
C SER A 386 16.24 -27.02 -11.72
N VAL A 387 17.09 -25.99 -11.65
CA VAL A 387 18.44 -26.11 -11.09
C VAL A 387 18.37 -26.43 -9.61
N PHE A 388 17.45 -25.79 -8.87
CA PHE A 388 17.22 -26.11 -7.46
C PHE A 388 16.82 -27.57 -7.28
N GLU A 389 15.82 -28.03 -8.02
CA GLU A 389 15.33 -29.40 -7.90
C GLU A 389 16.41 -30.44 -8.23
N ARG A 390 17.18 -30.25 -9.31
CA ARG A 390 18.31 -31.14 -9.64
C ARG A 390 19.28 -31.28 -8.47
N LYS A 391 19.60 -30.18 -7.79
CA LYS A 391 20.50 -30.19 -6.63
C LYS A 391 19.89 -30.96 -5.45
N ARG A 392 18.59 -30.80 -5.20
CA ARG A 392 17.90 -31.52 -4.11
C ARG A 392 17.81 -33.01 -4.39
N ARG A 393 17.47 -33.40 -5.62
CA ARG A 393 17.49 -34.81 -6.06
C ARG A 393 18.88 -35.43 -5.96
N ALA A 394 19.91 -34.72 -6.38
CA ALA A 394 21.30 -35.18 -6.24
C ALA A 394 21.73 -35.33 -4.77
N ALA A 395 21.14 -34.55 -3.86
CA ALA A 395 21.31 -34.68 -2.41
C ALA A 395 20.40 -35.76 -1.78
N GLY A 396 19.73 -36.60 -2.58
CA GLY A 396 18.86 -37.68 -2.11
C GLY A 396 17.50 -37.23 -1.60
N CYS A 397 17.10 -35.96 -1.81
CA CYS A 397 15.80 -35.48 -1.37
C CYS A 397 14.69 -35.92 -2.32
N THR A 398 13.59 -36.44 -1.78
CA THR A 398 12.35 -36.70 -2.52
C THR A 398 11.62 -35.39 -2.78
N ILE A 399 11.08 -35.24 -3.99
CA ILE A 399 10.26 -34.08 -4.37
C ILE A 399 8.80 -34.51 -4.32
N HIS A 400 7.95 -33.67 -3.74
CA HIS A 400 6.52 -33.91 -3.54
C HIS A 400 5.73 -32.95 -4.43
N PHE A 401 4.99 -33.51 -5.38
CA PHE A 401 4.12 -32.76 -6.28
C PHE A 401 2.67 -32.92 -5.84
N MET A 402 2.05 -31.84 -5.38
CA MET A 402 0.64 -31.79 -5.02
C MET A 402 -0.12 -31.02 -6.08
N ARG A 403 -1.17 -31.64 -6.64
CA ARG A 403 -1.95 -31.07 -7.74
C ARG A 403 -3.39 -30.99 -7.32
N PHE A 404 -3.96 -29.80 -7.42
CA PHE A 404 -5.33 -29.52 -7.04
C PHE A 404 -6.07 -28.85 -8.19
N ALA A 405 -7.39 -28.88 -8.16
CA ALA A 405 -8.22 -28.04 -9.01
C ALA A 405 -9.40 -27.49 -8.23
N LYS A 406 -9.78 -26.23 -8.51
CA LYS A 406 -11.04 -25.67 -8.03
C LYS A 406 -12.19 -26.44 -8.67
N LYS A 407 -13.20 -26.80 -7.89
CA LYS A 407 -14.42 -27.43 -8.40
C LYS A 407 -15.09 -26.48 -9.40
N ALA A 408 -15.65 -27.03 -10.46
CA ALA A 408 -16.54 -26.23 -11.31
C ALA A 408 -17.76 -25.83 -10.49
N GLU A 409 -18.31 -24.64 -10.73
CA GLU A 409 -19.64 -24.33 -10.20
C GLU A 409 -20.61 -25.41 -10.69
N PRO A 410 -21.53 -25.90 -9.84
CA PRO A 410 -22.59 -26.76 -10.32
C PRO A 410 -23.31 -26.02 -11.45
N ALA A 411 -23.48 -26.68 -12.60
CA ALA A 411 -24.24 -26.10 -13.71
C ALA A 411 -25.58 -25.59 -13.16
N ALA A 412 -25.89 -24.32 -13.40
CA ALA A 412 -27.19 -23.75 -13.05
C ALA A 412 -28.27 -24.70 -13.59
N LYS A 413 -29.16 -25.16 -12.72
CA LYS A 413 -30.29 -25.98 -13.15
C LYS A 413 -31.05 -25.16 -14.20
N PRO A 414 -31.30 -25.69 -15.40
CA PRO A 414 -32.11 -24.97 -16.37
C PRO A 414 -33.52 -24.81 -15.78
N GLY A 415 -33.89 -23.59 -15.39
CA GLY A 415 -35.29 -23.29 -15.06
C GLY A 415 -35.63 -22.37 -13.87
N GLU A 416 -34.69 -21.70 -13.21
CA GLU A 416 -35.08 -20.65 -12.24
C GLU A 416 -34.97 -19.25 -12.87
N PRO A 417 -36.11 -18.53 -13.03
CA PRO A 417 -36.13 -17.22 -13.65
C PRO A 417 -35.57 -16.13 -12.71
N THR A 418 -34.77 -15.23 -13.27
CA THR A 418 -34.33 -13.96 -12.67
C THR A 418 -35.46 -12.97 -12.50
#